data_AF-A0A7C0TYK6-F1
#
_entry.id   AF-A0A7C0TYK6-F1
#
_cell.length_a   1.000
_cell.length_b   1.000
_cell.length_c   1.000
_cell.angle_alpha   90.00
_cell.angle_beta   90.00
_cell.angle_gamma   90.00
#
_symmetry.space_group_name_H-M   'P 1'
#
loop_
_entity.id
_entity.type
_entity.pdbx_description
1 polymer ?
#
loop_
_entity_poly.entity_id
_entity_poly.type
_entity_poly.pdbx_seq_one_letter_code
_entity_poly.pdbx_strand_id
1 'polypeptide(L)'
;KVLRKALAKTKKHSIPILKTIALATYITALLIAAGFFEYLTSLVKDFAAFLPLSPEEISVALSAMASSIAAYTLGANLLKAGLISEKALIRSLLLGSVLANITFLRVSIPYYVGLYGPKDGTKIMFISITTRSAIILCLILVMGVVL
;
A
#
# COMPACT_ATOMS: atom_id res chain seq x y z
N LYS A 1 2.06 -43.25 16.60
CA LYS A 1 3.38 -42.68 16.19
C LYS A 1 3.28 -41.54 15.16
N VAL A 2 2.35 -41.59 14.21
CA VAL A 2 2.19 -40.58 13.13
C VAL A 2 1.80 -39.19 13.68
N LEU A 3 0.83 -39.12 14.60
CA LEU A 3 0.41 -37.88 15.28
C LEU A 3 1.55 -37.14 16.00
N ARG A 4 2.45 -37.87 16.69
CA ARG A 4 3.58 -37.28 17.43
C ARG A 4 4.65 -36.69 16.50
N LYS A 5 4.86 -37.32 15.32
CA LYS A 5 5.73 -36.78 14.27
C LYS A 5 5.11 -35.56 13.58
N ALA A 6 3.80 -35.56 13.34
CA ALA A 6 3.09 -34.39 12.80
C ALA A 6 3.19 -33.18 13.75
N LEU A 7 2.95 -33.40 15.05
CA LEU A 7 3.04 -32.33 16.06
C LEU A 7 4.46 -31.75 16.19
N ALA A 8 5.49 -32.61 16.15
CA ALA A 8 6.89 -32.16 16.19
C ALA A 8 7.27 -31.35 14.94
N LYS A 9 6.73 -31.71 13.77
CA LYS A 9 6.95 -30.99 12.51
C LYS A 9 6.22 -29.64 12.50
N THR A 10 4.97 -29.60 12.98
CA THR A 10 4.20 -28.35 13.16
C THR A 10 4.90 -27.40 14.13
N LYS A 11 5.39 -27.90 15.27
CA LYS A 11 6.13 -27.08 16.24
C LYS A 11 7.41 -26.49 15.62
N LYS A 12 8.14 -27.27 14.80
CA LYS A 12 9.37 -26.82 14.12
C LYS A 12 9.12 -25.68 13.13
N HIS A 13 8.00 -25.69 12.40
CA HIS A 13 7.67 -24.64 11.42
C HIS A 13 6.88 -23.46 12.02
N SER A 14 6.10 -23.69 13.07
CA SER A 14 5.25 -22.64 13.68
C SER A 14 6.05 -21.72 14.61
N ILE A 15 7.09 -22.22 15.29
CA ILE A 15 7.91 -21.40 16.21
C ILE A 15 8.60 -20.23 15.48
N PRO A 16 9.26 -20.41 14.32
CA PRO A 16 9.84 -19.30 13.56
C PRO A 16 8.80 -18.26 13.16
N ILE A 17 7.63 -18.70 12.68
CA ILE A 17 6.54 -17.82 12.26
C ILE A 17 6.04 -17.01 13.47
N LEU A 18 5.80 -17.67 14.60
CA LEU A 18 5.34 -17.02 15.83
C LEU A 18 6.37 -16.00 16.33
N LYS A 19 7.67 -16.32 16.26
CA LYS A 19 8.74 -15.38 16.62
C LYS A 19 8.74 -14.15 15.70
N THR A 20 8.56 -14.33 14.39
CA THR A 20 8.48 -13.21 13.44
C THR A 20 7.25 -12.35 13.70
N ILE A 21 6.09 -12.96 13.95
CA ILE A 21 4.85 -12.23 14.27
C ILE A 21 5.01 -11.44 15.57
N ALA A 22 5.55 -12.07 16.62
CA ALA A 22 5.76 -11.41 17.90
C ALA A 22 6.74 -10.23 17.78
N LEU A 23 7.85 -10.42 17.05
CA LEU A 23 8.83 -9.36 16.79
C LEU A 23 8.21 -8.21 15.99
N ALA A 24 7.48 -8.52 14.91
CA ALA A 24 6.82 -7.51 14.10
C ALA A 24 5.80 -6.73 14.94
N THR A 25 4.96 -7.42 15.72
CA THR A 25 3.95 -6.80 16.59
C THR A 25 4.59 -5.89 17.63
N TYR A 26 5.70 -6.31 18.24
CA TYR A 26 6.45 -5.50 19.19
C TYR A 26 7.00 -4.22 18.55
N ILE A 27 7.59 -4.32 17.36
CA ILE A 27 8.09 -3.16 16.59
C ILE A 27 6.94 -2.20 16.26
N THR A 28 5.81 -2.73 15.78
CA THR A 28 4.64 -1.90 15.45
C THR A 28 4.09 -1.20 16.69
N ALA A 29 4.01 -1.88 17.82
CA ALA A 29 3.57 -1.28 19.09
C ALA A 29 4.51 -0.15 19.53
N LEU A 30 5.82 -0.32 19.34
CA LEU A 30 6.81 0.72 19.64
C LEU A 30 6.66 1.93 18.71
N LEU A 31 6.41 1.71 17.41
CA LEU A 31 6.14 2.78 16.44
C LEU A 31 4.87 3.58 16.79
N ILE A 32 3.81 2.88 17.24
CA ILE A 32 2.57 3.51 17.72
C ILE A 32 2.87 4.35 18.96
N ALA A 33 3.57 3.79 19.95
CA ALA A 33 3.93 4.51 21.17
C ALA A 33 4.84 5.73 20.91
N ALA A 34 5.67 5.66 19.85
CA ALA A 34 6.55 6.75 19.44
C ALA A 34 5.85 7.87 18.64
N GLY A 35 4.56 7.73 18.32
CA GLY A 35 3.82 8.73 17.54
C GLY A 35 4.17 8.76 16.05
N PHE A 36 4.80 7.70 15.52
CA PHE A 36 5.29 7.67 14.14
C PHE A 36 4.14 7.76 13.12
N PHE A 37 3.02 7.11 13.41
CA PHE A 37 1.87 7.09 12.51
C PHE A 37 1.13 8.44 12.50
N GLU A 38 1.15 9.17 13.61
CA GLU A 38 0.60 10.51 13.75
C GLU A 38 1.39 11.51 12.89
N TYR A 39 2.72 11.44 12.94
CA TYR A 39 3.59 12.24 12.07
C TYR A 39 3.40 11.88 10.59
N LEU A 40 3.29 10.59 10.27
CA LEU A 40 3.02 10.15 8.90
C LEU A 40 1.66 10.67 8.42
N THR A 41 0.66 10.68 9.30
CA THR A 41 -0.69 11.18 9.00
C THR A 41 -0.71 12.69 8.77
N SER A 42 0.04 13.48 9.54
CA SER A 42 0.15 14.93 9.29
C SER A 42 0.81 15.21 7.95
N LEU A 43 1.89 14.48 7.63
CA LEU A 43 2.61 14.62 6.36
C LEU A 43 1.72 14.26 5.16
N VAL A 44 0.89 13.21 5.30
CA VAL A 44 -0.11 12.84 4.30
C VAL A 44 -1.23 13.88 4.22
N LYS A 45 -1.70 14.45 5.34
CA LYS A 45 -2.70 15.54 5.35
C LYS A 45 -2.20 16.78 4.63
N ASP A 46 -0.95 17.16 4.86
CA ASP A 46 -0.35 18.33 4.20
C ASP A 46 -0.26 18.12 2.69
N PHE A 47 0.12 16.92 2.24
CA PHE A 47 0.08 16.55 0.81
C PHE A 47 -1.34 16.42 0.26
N ALA A 48 -2.28 15.91 1.05
CA ALA A 48 -3.67 15.76 0.65
C ALA A 48 -4.40 17.11 0.57
N ALA A 49 -3.98 18.13 1.33
CA ALA A 49 -4.52 19.49 1.23
C ALA A 49 -4.24 20.14 -0.14
N PHE A 50 -3.16 19.73 -0.83
CA PHE A 50 -2.89 20.13 -2.21
C PHE A 50 -3.72 19.38 -3.24
N LEU A 51 -4.38 18.27 -2.85
CA LEU A 51 -5.14 17.42 -3.75
C LEU A 51 -6.64 17.69 -3.55
N PRO A 52 -7.42 18.00 -4.60
CA PRO A 52 -8.86 18.26 -4.48
C PRO A 52 -9.63 16.94 -4.28
N LEU A 53 -9.37 16.24 -3.18
CA LEU A 53 -9.98 14.95 -2.85
C LEU A 53 -10.76 15.02 -1.53
N SER A 54 -11.92 14.37 -1.52
CA SER A 54 -12.77 14.17 -0.36
C SER A 54 -12.15 13.17 0.62
N PRO A 55 -12.42 13.27 1.94
CA PRO A 55 -11.93 12.31 2.94
C PRO A 55 -12.27 10.84 2.64
N GLU A 56 -13.41 10.60 2.01
CA GLU A 56 -13.87 9.28 1.59
C GLU A 56 -13.01 8.70 0.45
N GLU A 57 -12.58 9.56 -0.49
CA GLU A 57 -11.66 9.18 -1.57
C GLU A 57 -10.29 8.77 -1.00
N ILE A 58 -9.79 9.48 0.01
CA ILE A 58 -8.52 9.15 0.66
C ILE A 58 -8.61 7.81 1.38
N SER A 59 -9.74 7.55 2.05
CA SER A 59 -9.96 6.29 2.78
C SER A 59 -9.94 5.06 1.87
N VAL A 60 -10.55 5.17 0.68
CA VAL A 60 -10.53 4.11 -0.33
C VAL A 60 -9.11 3.94 -0.92
N ALA A 61 -8.38 5.03 -1.14
CA ALA A 61 -6.99 5.00 -1.63
C ALA A 61 -6.04 4.32 -0.64
N LEU A 62 -6.16 4.64 0.66
CA LEU A 62 -5.39 4.00 1.72
C LEU A 62 -5.71 2.50 1.84
N SER A 63 -6.97 2.13 1.64
CA SER A 63 -7.38 0.72 1.64
C SER A 63 -6.71 -0.08 0.53
N ALA A 64 -6.39 0.55 -0.61
CA ALA A 64 -5.63 -0.09 -1.70
C ALA A 64 -4.18 -0.41 -1.32
N MET A 65 -3.60 0.29 -0.34
CA MET A 65 -2.27 -0.04 0.20
C MET A 65 -2.28 -1.38 0.94
N ALA A 66 -3.38 -1.67 1.65
CA ALA A 66 -3.57 -2.92 2.35
C ALA A 66 -3.89 -4.06 1.37
N SER A 67 -4.87 -3.85 0.49
CA SER A 67 -5.25 -4.79 -0.56
C SER A 67 -6.15 -4.14 -1.60
N SER A 68 -5.95 -4.49 -2.88
CA SER A 68 -6.86 -4.08 -3.96
C SER A 68 -8.30 -4.51 -3.70
N ILE A 69 -8.51 -5.70 -3.11
CA ILE A 69 -9.85 -6.21 -2.79
C ILE A 69 -10.52 -5.34 -1.73
N ALA A 70 -9.78 -4.94 -0.69
CA ALA A 70 -10.30 -4.07 0.37
C ALA A 70 -10.72 -2.72 -0.19
N ALA A 71 -9.92 -2.13 -1.09
CA ALA A 71 -10.23 -0.88 -1.76
C ALA A 71 -11.51 -0.97 -2.60
N TYR A 72 -11.65 -2.02 -3.41
CA TYR A 72 -12.84 -2.22 -4.24
C TYR A 72 -14.10 -2.43 -3.39
N THR A 73 -14.01 -3.21 -2.32
CA THR A 73 -15.16 -3.42 -1.42
C THR A 73 -15.56 -2.14 -0.71
N LEU A 74 -14.61 -1.38 -0.16
CA LEU A 74 -14.91 -0.09 0.49
C LEU A 74 -15.45 0.94 -0.51
N GLY A 75 -14.79 1.09 -1.65
CA GLY A 75 -15.21 2.01 -2.69
C GLY A 75 -16.60 1.69 -3.24
N ALA A 76 -16.92 0.41 -3.46
CA ALA A 76 -18.25 -0.01 -3.90
C ALA A 76 -19.33 0.28 -2.86
N ASN A 77 -19.03 0.09 -1.56
CA ASN A 77 -19.98 0.42 -0.49
C ASN A 77 -20.25 1.93 -0.41
N LEU A 78 -19.20 2.75 -0.53
CA LEU A 78 -19.33 4.21 -0.48
C LEU A 78 -20.01 4.79 -1.72
N LEU A 79 -19.79 4.20 -2.89
CA LEU A 79 -20.52 4.52 -4.12
C LEU A 79 -22.03 4.18 -3.98
N LYS A 80 -22.35 3.00 -3.46
CA LYS A 80 -23.75 2.59 -3.20
C LYS A 80 -24.45 3.47 -2.18
N ALA A 81 -23.71 3.97 -1.19
CA ALA A 81 -24.23 4.91 -0.19
C ALA A 81 -24.41 6.34 -0.73
N GLY A 82 -23.99 6.62 -1.97
CA GLY A 82 -24.05 7.96 -2.56
C GLY A 82 -23.06 8.96 -1.95
N LEU A 83 -22.10 8.48 -1.14
CA LEU A 83 -21.11 9.33 -0.48
C LEU A 83 -19.97 9.74 -1.42
N ILE A 84 -19.77 8.98 -2.50
CA ILE A 84 -18.72 9.25 -3.50
C ILE A 84 -19.33 9.07 -4.89
N SER A 85 -19.01 9.98 -5.82
CA SER A 85 -19.36 9.83 -7.23
C SER A 85 -18.47 8.80 -7.93
N GLU A 86 -18.92 8.22 -9.05
CA GLU A 86 -18.14 7.27 -9.86
C GLU A 86 -16.77 7.83 -10.26
N LYS A 87 -16.72 9.10 -10.66
CA LYS A 87 -15.46 9.79 -11.02
C LYS A 87 -14.51 9.89 -9.82
N ALA A 88 -15.06 10.17 -8.64
CA ALA A 88 -14.31 10.30 -7.40
C ALA A 88 -13.78 8.93 -6.92
N LEU A 89 -14.55 7.85 -7.12
CA LEU A 89 -14.07 6.49 -6.90
C LEU A 89 -12.89 6.14 -7.82
N ILE A 90 -12.94 6.49 -9.10
CA ILE A 90 -11.85 6.24 -10.04
C ILE A 90 -10.58 7.00 -9.61
N ARG A 91 -10.70 8.29 -9.23
CA ARG A 91 -9.56 9.08 -8.71
C ARG A 91 -8.95 8.45 -7.47
N SER A 92 -9.79 8.00 -6.54
CA SER A 92 -9.36 7.31 -5.34
C SER A 92 -8.57 6.03 -5.63
N LEU A 93 -9.07 5.20 -6.56
CA LEU A 93 -8.38 3.96 -6.95
C LEU A 93 -7.06 4.23 -7.68
N LEU A 94 -7.00 5.26 -8.52
CA LEU A 94 -5.77 5.73 -9.15
C LEU A 94 -4.73 6.15 -8.10
N LEU A 95 -5.14 6.95 -7.12
CA LEU A 95 -4.27 7.34 -6.01
C LEU A 95 -3.80 6.12 -5.22
N GLY A 96 -4.72 5.22 -4.89
CA GLY A 96 -4.42 3.96 -4.20
C GLY A 96 -3.41 3.09 -4.95
N SER A 97 -3.44 3.07 -6.29
CA SER A 97 -2.45 2.36 -7.11
C SER A 97 -1.04 2.96 -7.00
N VAL A 98 -0.91 4.28 -6.83
CA VAL A 98 0.41 4.91 -6.59
C VAL A 98 0.96 4.47 -5.25
N LEU A 99 0.11 4.48 -4.22
CA LEU A 99 0.51 4.07 -2.88
C LEU A 99 0.86 2.58 -2.82
N ALA A 100 0.13 1.74 -3.57
CA ALA A 100 0.39 0.31 -3.68
C ALA A 100 1.75 -0.02 -4.33
N ASN A 101 2.36 0.91 -5.09
CA ASN A 101 3.70 0.70 -5.63
C ASN A 101 4.73 0.45 -4.52
N ILE A 102 4.58 1.10 -3.35
CA ILE A 102 5.47 0.94 -2.19
C ILE A 102 5.53 -0.54 -1.76
N THR A 103 4.37 -1.20 -1.69
CA THR A 103 4.27 -2.62 -1.35
C THR A 103 4.84 -3.50 -2.46
N PHE A 104 4.71 -3.08 -3.72
CA PHE A 104 5.21 -3.81 -4.89
C PHE A 104 6.75 -3.78 -5.03
N LEU A 105 7.45 -2.87 -4.34
CA LEU A 105 8.93 -2.85 -4.30
C LEU A 105 9.50 -4.19 -3.84
N ARG A 106 8.87 -4.84 -2.85
CA ARG A 106 9.34 -6.14 -2.32
C ARG A 106 9.48 -7.21 -3.40
N VAL A 107 8.59 -7.20 -4.39
CA VAL A 107 8.57 -8.17 -5.50
C VAL A 107 9.41 -7.67 -6.68
N SER A 108 9.42 -6.36 -6.92
CA SER A 108 10.15 -5.75 -8.04
C SER A 108 11.67 -5.81 -7.88
N ILE A 109 12.19 -5.60 -6.67
CA ILE A 109 13.64 -5.59 -6.40
C ILE A 109 14.32 -6.88 -6.88
N PRO A 110 13.92 -8.09 -6.44
CA PRO A 110 14.58 -9.31 -6.89
C PRO A 110 14.43 -9.56 -8.39
N TYR A 111 13.32 -9.13 -9.00
CA TYR A 111 13.10 -9.27 -10.44
C TYR A 111 14.07 -8.39 -11.25
N TYR A 112 14.13 -7.08 -10.97
CA TYR A 112 14.99 -6.16 -11.72
C TYR A 112 16.49 -6.38 -11.43
N VAL A 113 16.85 -6.67 -10.17
CA VAL A 113 18.23 -6.96 -9.80
C VAL A 113 18.70 -8.31 -10.37
N GLY A 114 17.82 -9.31 -10.43
CA GLY A 114 18.15 -10.62 -11.00
C GLY A 114 18.37 -10.58 -12.52
N LEU A 115 17.66 -9.70 -13.23
CA LEU A 115 17.68 -9.64 -14.70
C LEU A 115 18.76 -8.68 -15.24
N TYR A 116 19.00 -7.55 -14.57
CA TYR A 116 19.89 -6.48 -15.06
C TYR A 116 21.10 -6.22 -14.15
N GLY A 117 21.27 -7.00 -13.09
CA GLY A 117 22.30 -6.79 -12.08
C GLY A 117 21.97 -5.66 -11.09
N PRO A 118 22.71 -5.57 -9.97
CA PRO A 118 22.35 -4.70 -8.84
C PRO A 118 22.49 -3.20 -9.14
N LYS A 119 23.42 -2.79 -10.01
CA LYS A 119 23.66 -1.36 -10.30
C LYS A 119 22.73 -0.78 -11.36
N ASP A 120 22.42 -1.55 -12.40
CA ASP A 120 21.60 -1.06 -13.50
C ASP A 120 20.12 -1.43 -13.29
N GLY A 121 19.82 -2.59 -12.69
CA GLY A 121 18.45 -2.99 -12.34
C GLY A 121 17.77 -2.05 -11.34
N THR A 122 18.50 -1.54 -10.34
CA THR A 122 17.96 -0.57 -9.38
C THR A 122 17.63 0.78 -10.04
N LYS A 123 18.48 1.27 -10.96
CA LYS A 123 18.21 2.51 -11.71
C LYS A 123 16.96 2.38 -12.58
N ILE A 124 16.85 1.30 -13.35
CA ILE A 124 15.70 1.04 -14.24
C ILE A 124 14.41 0.91 -13.43
N MET A 125 14.47 0.23 -12.29
CA MET A 125 13.33 0.11 -11.37
C MET A 125 12.89 1.47 -10.84
N PHE A 126 13.84 2.32 -10.40
CA PHE A 126 13.53 3.67 -9.91
C PHE A 126 12.89 4.54 -10.99
N ILE A 127 13.43 4.52 -12.21
CA ILE A 127 12.89 5.24 -13.36
C ILE A 127 11.47 4.76 -13.67
N SER A 128 11.24 3.44 -13.69
CA SER A 128 9.93 2.87 -14.01
C SER A 128 8.87 3.25 -12.98
N ILE A 129 9.20 3.17 -11.68
CA ILE A 129 8.29 3.53 -10.58
C ILE A 129 8.01 5.03 -10.60
N THR A 130 9.03 5.85 -10.82
CA THR A 130 8.90 7.31 -10.86
C THR A 130 8.03 7.75 -12.03
N THR A 131 8.31 7.24 -13.24
CA THR A 131 7.52 7.56 -14.45
C THR A 131 6.07 7.13 -14.28
N ARG A 132 5.81 5.91 -13.78
CA ARG A 132 4.45 5.42 -13.57
C ARG A 132 3.70 6.26 -12.54
N SER A 133 4.36 6.61 -11.44
CA SER A 133 3.77 7.46 -10.39
C SER A 133 3.52 8.87 -10.89
N ALA A 134 4.43 9.45 -11.68
CA ALA A 134 4.28 10.77 -12.27
C ALA A 134 3.12 10.84 -13.26
N ILE A 135 2.95 9.81 -14.10
CA ILE A 135 1.81 9.73 -15.04
C ILE A 135 0.49 9.68 -14.26
N ILE A 136 0.40 8.85 -13.22
CA ILE A 136 -0.84 8.73 -12.43
C ILE A 136 -1.13 10.03 -11.68
N LEU A 137 -0.11 10.69 -11.11
CA LEU A 137 -0.27 11.97 -10.44
C LEU A 137 -0.74 13.07 -11.42
N CYS A 138 -0.19 13.07 -12.64
CA CYS A 138 -0.62 13.96 -13.71
C CYS A 138 -2.09 13.70 -14.11
N LEU A 139 -2.51 12.43 -14.22
CA LEU A 139 -3.90 12.06 -14.50
C LEU A 139 -4.85 12.51 -13.39
N ILE A 140 -4.45 12.38 -12.13
CA ILE A 140 -5.24 12.85 -10.98
C ILE A 140 -5.39 14.38 -11.04
N LEU A 141 -4.30 15.10 -11.33
CA LEU A 141 -4.32 16.57 -11.49
C LEU A 141 -5.24 16.99 -12.64
N VAL A 142 -5.16 16.36 -13.81
CA VAL A 142 -6.05 16.67 -14.95
C VAL A 142 -7.51 16.38 -14.59
N MET A 143 -7.81 15.25 -13.95
CA MET A 143 -9.17 14.94 -13.49
C MET A 143 -9.67 15.87 -12.37
N GLY A 144 -8.76 16.48 -11.61
CA GLY A 144 -9.07 17.49 -10.59
C GLY A 144 -9.27 18.89 -11.17
N VAL A 145 -8.52 19.26 -12.22
CA VAL A 145 -8.59 20.58 -12.90
C VAL A 145 -9.81 20.70 -13.83
N VAL A 146 -10.36 19.58 -14.31
CA VAL A 146 -11.56 19.55 -15.18
C VAL A 146 -12.87 19.70 -14.38
N LEU A 147 -12.80 20.05 -13.08
CA LEU A 147 -13.95 20.28 -12.21
C LEU A 147 -14.15 21.77 -11.90
#